data_AF-A0A2D6XD33-F1
#
_entry.id   AF-A0A2D6XD33-F1
#
_cell.length_a   1.000
_cell.length_b   1.000
_cell.length_c   1.000
_cell.angle_alpha   90.00
_cell.angle_beta   90.00
_cell.angle_gamma   90.00
#
_symmetry.space_group_name_H-M   'P 1'
#
loop_
_entity.id
_entity.type
_entity.pdbx_description
1 polymer ?
#
loop_
_entity_poly.entity_id
_entity_poly.type
_entity_poly.pdbx_seq_one_letter_code
_entity_poly.pdbx_strand_id
1 'polypeptide(L)'
;MASEEKTTKGNPDPTQQAAEDMVFGSSEAFFEGLDGSVNGAVVEHPVEPVEVTQDNLDSNIADTSTDNPVELKDERENELLKKRYSDSSREAQNLKAQLDELKPFVPVLNAMKEDSGLVDHVRNYLVTGGKPSKNIKDQLGLGEDFLFDSNEAMMDGDSDSAKVLNHYVNSVVNKRVSGMLDQEKQKSRNIQNQINRTKEEQEFKDNHKMSDTQFQEMVDAAKSHKLSLEDIHLILNRDKVAGNVARSTRNDMLKQMKNVKGMPASVSGTNSAKEEKSLDDEIFDGLLSSENNLDNMFGEDK
;
A
#
# COMPACT_ATOMS: atom_id res chain seq x y z
N MET A 1 -42.80 -35.95 -54.71
CA MET A 1 -41.49 -35.27 -54.83
C MET A 1 -41.63 -33.91 -54.18
N ALA A 2 -41.27 -33.85 -52.89
CA ALA A 2 -41.20 -32.61 -52.13
C ALA A 2 -39.80 -32.61 -51.50
N SER A 3 -38.99 -31.63 -51.84
CA SER A 3 -37.67 -31.43 -51.24
C SER A 3 -37.58 -29.98 -50.82
N GLU A 4 -37.75 -29.78 -49.52
CA GLU A 4 -37.60 -28.51 -48.81
C GLU A 4 -36.13 -28.13 -48.73
N GLU A 5 -35.81 -26.89 -49.10
CA GLU A 5 -34.50 -26.29 -48.99
C GLU A 5 -34.33 -25.73 -47.57
N LYS A 6 -33.66 -26.49 -46.69
CA LYS A 6 -33.27 -26.03 -45.35
C LYS A 6 -32.05 -25.12 -45.45
N THR A 7 -32.25 -23.83 -45.21
CA THR A 7 -31.18 -22.88 -44.88
C THR A 7 -30.71 -23.13 -43.45
N THR A 8 -29.58 -23.81 -43.29
CA THR A 8 -28.88 -23.93 -42.00
C THR A 8 -28.18 -22.62 -41.69
N LYS A 9 -28.73 -21.85 -40.73
CA LYS A 9 -28.00 -20.80 -40.00
C LYS A 9 -26.74 -21.41 -39.41
N GLY A 10 -25.57 -20.97 -39.88
CA GLY A 10 -24.29 -21.32 -39.30
C GLY A 10 -24.20 -20.80 -37.86
N ASN A 11 -23.91 -21.72 -36.95
CA ASN A 11 -23.48 -21.43 -35.59
C ASN A 11 -22.18 -20.62 -35.66
N PRO A 12 -22.02 -19.48 -34.98
CA PRO A 12 -20.74 -18.78 -34.96
C PRO A 12 -19.70 -19.67 -34.26
N ASP A 13 -18.54 -19.75 -34.88
CA ASP A 13 -17.38 -20.52 -34.44
C ASP A 13 -16.96 -20.03 -33.03
N PRO A 14 -16.85 -20.90 -32.00
CA PRO A 14 -16.50 -20.50 -30.62
C PRO A 14 -15.10 -19.87 -30.50
N THR A 15 -14.31 -19.92 -31.58
CA THR A 15 -12.98 -19.31 -31.67
C THR A 15 -13.02 -17.79 -31.92
N GLN A 16 -14.10 -17.25 -32.48
CA GLN A 16 -14.22 -15.79 -32.72
C GLN A 16 -14.68 -15.03 -31.48
N GLN A 17 -15.60 -15.59 -30.68
CA GLN A 17 -16.01 -14.98 -29.41
C GLN A 17 -14.86 -14.93 -28.40
N ALA A 18 -14.03 -15.99 -28.30
CA ALA A 18 -12.86 -15.98 -27.42
C ALA A 18 -11.77 -14.98 -27.86
N ALA A 19 -11.66 -14.70 -29.16
CA ALA A 19 -10.74 -13.72 -29.70
C ALA A 19 -11.26 -12.28 -29.48
N GLU A 20 -12.56 -12.04 -29.62
CA GLU A 20 -13.18 -10.74 -29.33
C GLU A 20 -13.17 -10.43 -27.83
N ASP A 21 -13.38 -11.40 -26.94
CA ASP A 21 -13.32 -11.22 -25.48
C ASP A 21 -11.89 -10.90 -24.99
N MET A 22 -10.85 -11.44 -25.67
CA MET A 22 -9.46 -11.08 -25.41
C MET A 22 -9.06 -9.70 -25.94
N VAL A 23 -9.71 -9.22 -27.01
CA VAL A 23 -9.34 -7.95 -27.68
C VAL A 23 -10.15 -6.76 -27.15
N PHE A 24 -11.42 -6.97 -26.80
CA PHE A 24 -12.35 -5.92 -26.36
C PHE A 24 -12.67 -5.97 -24.86
N GLY A 25 -12.35 -7.08 -24.17
CA GLY A 25 -12.75 -7.27 -22.78
C GLY A 25 -14.26 -7.49 -22.67
N SER A 26 -14.66 -8.36 -21.75
CA SER A 26 -16.08 -8.54 -21.46
C SER A 26 -16.66 -7.22 -20.94
N SER A 27 -17.88 -6.90 -21.37
CA SER A 27 -18.60 -5.71 -20.92
C SER A 27 -18.71 -5.63 -19.39
N GLU A 28 -18.66 -6.77 -18.70
CA GLU A 28 -18.64 -6.89 -17.24
C GLU A 28 -17.49 -6.10 -16.60
N ALA A 29 -16.26 -6.22 -17.15
CA ALA A 29 -15.08 -5.56 -16.60
C ALA A 29 -15.10 -4.03 -16.78
N PHE A 30 -15.81 -3.55 -17.80
CA PHE A 30 -16.04 -2.12 -18.02
C PHE A 30 -17.02 -1.54 -16.98
N PHE A 31 -18.12 -2.25 -16.68
CA PHE A 31 -19.09 -1.80 -15.69
C PHE A 31 -18.55 -1.89 -14.26
N GLU A 32 -17.72 -2.89 -13.93
CA GLU A 32 -17.05 -2.99 -12.62
C GLU A 32 -16.07 -1.82 -12.38
N GLY A 33 -15.36 -1.37 -13.41
CA GLY A 33 -14.50 -0.18 -13.34
C GLY A 33 -15.27 1.15 -13.21
N LEU A 34 -16.50 1.20 -13.74
CA LEU A 34 -17.39 2.35 -13.59
C LEU A 34 -18.00 2.42 -12.18
N ASP A 35 -18.42 1.28 -11.62
CA ASP A 35 -19.01 1.24 -10.28
C ASP A 35 -18.01 1.65 -9.19
N GLY A 36 -16.73 1.25 -9.35
CA GLY A 36 -15.65 1.67 -8.45
C GLY A 36 -15.26 3.15 -8.56
N SER A 37 -15.52 3.82 -9.70
CA SER A 37 -15.15 5.22 -9.91
C SER A 37 -16.25 6.21 -9.54
N VAL A 38 -17.52 5.79 -9.56
CA VAL A 38 -18.65 6.68 -9.25
C VAL A 38 -19.00 6.69 -7.75
N ASN A 39 -18.72 5.61 -7.01
CA ASN A 39 -19.05 5.51 -5.58
C ASN A 39 -17.93 5.92 -4.60
N GLY A 40 -16.73 6.26 -5.10
CA GLY A 40 -15.58 6.62 -4.26
C GLY A 40 -15.49 8.09 -3.84
N ALA A 41 -16.35 8.97 -4.37
CA ALA A 41 -16.22 10.43 -4.24
C ALA A 41 -17.30 11.12 -3.39
N VAL A 42 -18.22 10.38 -2.76
CA VAL A 42 -19.27 10.96 -1.91
C VAL A 42 -19.21 10.36 -0.52
N VAL A 43 -18.22 10.80 0.28
CA VAL A 43 -18.34 10.79 1.74
C VAL A 43 -18.35 12.24 2.21
N GLU A 44 -19.58 12.74 2.27
CA GLU A 44 -20.06 13.91 2.96
C GLU A 44 -19.50 13.96 4.39
N HIS A 45 -18.69 14.97 4.70
CA HIS A 45 -18.35 15.32 6.08
C HIS A 45 -19.50 16.15 6.66
N PRO A 46 -20.22 15.70 7.71
CA PRO A 46 -21.08 16.59 8.47
C PRO A 46 -20.21 17.59 9.25
N VAL A 47 -20.52 18.87 9.06
CA VAL A 47 -19.92 20.01 9.75
C VAL A 47 -20.47 20.09 11.17
N GLU A 48 -19.61 19.98 12.19
CA GLU A 48 -19.92 20.47 13.54
C GLU A 48 -18.83 21.43 14.05
N PRO A 49 -19.20 22.55 14.70
CA PRO A 49 -18.28 23.61 15.10
C PRO A 49 -17.63 23.31 16.46
N VAL A 50 -16.30 23.45 16.56
CA VAL A 50 -15.58 23.38 17.84
C VAL A 50 -15.41 24.80 18.40
N GLU A 51 -16.22 25.14 19.40
CA GLU A 51 -16.00 26.28 20.29
C GLU A 51 -14.83 26.01 21.24
N VAL A 52 -14.00 27.04 21.45
CA VAL A 52 -12.87 27.03 22.37
C VAL A 52 -13.36 27.48 23.74
N THR A 53 -13.23 26.64 24.77
CA THR A 53 -13.38 27.06 26.17
C THR A 53 -12.09 26.80 26.96
N GLN A 54 -11.63 27.86 27.63
CA GLN A 54 -10.45 27.92 28.47
C GLN A 54 -10.63 27.13 29.77
N ASP A 55 -9.64 26.32 30.13
CA ASP A 55 -9.51 25.70 31.45
C ASP A 55 -9.20 26.75 32.53
N ASN A 56 -9.85 26.59 33.68
CA ASN A 56 -9.61 27.32 34.91
C ASN A 56 -9.56 26.32 36.07
N LEU A 57 -8.42 26.32 36.79
CA LEU A 57 -8.22 25.89 38.19
C LEU A 57 -8.40 24.36 38.45
N ASP A 58 -7.66 23.66 39.29
CA ASP A 58 -6.92 24.08 40.47
C ASP A 58 -5.95 22.97 40.94
N SER A 59 -5.07 23.39 41.84
CA SER A 59 -3.99 22.68 42.51
C SER A 59 -4.43 21.41 43.27
N ASN A 60 -3.61 20.35 43.21
CA ASN A 60 -3.42 19.46 44.37
C ASN A 60 -2.07 18.73 44.31
N ILE A 61 -1.21 19.08 45.27
CA ILE A 61 0.07 18.46 45.58
C ILE A 61 -0.19 17.37 46.62
N ALA A 62 0.30 16.15 46.40
CA ALA A 62 0.52 15.17 47.46
C ALA A 62 1.81 14.36 47.19
N ASP A 63 2.70 14.50 48.17
CA ASP A 63 4.07 14.04 48.38
C ASP A 63 4.19 12.52 48.62
N THR A 64 5.25 11.84 48.13
CA THR A 64 6.20 11.07 48.98
C THR A 64 7.48 10.66 48.22
N SER A 65 8.58 10.69 48.95
CA SER A 65 9.99 10.75 48.54
C SER A 65 10.66 9.41 48.20
N THR A 66 11.74 9.43 47.40
CA THR A 66 12.94 8.57 47.58
C THR A 66 14.18 9.16 46.87
N ASP A 67 14.98 9.86 47.67
CA ASP A 67 16.46 9.88 47.81
C ASP A 67 17.43 9.61 46.62
N ASN A 68 18.43 10.50 46.50
CA ASN A 68 19.72 10.49 45.76
C ASN A 68 19.90 11.36 44.48
N PRO A 69 21.13 11.90 44.24
CA PRO A 69 21.34 13.31 43.88
C PRO A 69 21.51 13.55 42.37
N VAL A 70 20.77 14.50 41.78
CA VAL A 70 21.00 14.97 40.40
C VAL A 70 20.71 16.49 40.25
N GLU A 71 21.31 17.33 41.08
CA GLU A 71 21.08 18.79 41.04
C GLU A 71 21.80 19.53 39.87
N LEU A 72 22.13 18.83 38.77
CA LEU A 72 22.86 19.40 37.61
C LEU A 72 22.27 19.01 36.24
N LYS A 73 21.11 18.32 36.20
CA LYS A 73 20.42 17.97 34.94
C LYS A 73 19.15 18.81 34.69
N ASP A 74 18.44 19.20 35.74
CA ASP A 74 17.15 19.90 35.61
C ASP A 74 17.27 21.31 35.00
N GLU A 75 18.34 22.06 35.28
CA GLU A 75 18.52 23.39 34.68
C GLU A 75 18.79 23.30 33.18
N ARG A 76 19.64 22.35 32.75
CA ARG A 76 19.93 22.11 31.33
C ARG A 76 18.71 21.59 30.58
N GLU A 77 17.91 20.73 31.22
CA GLU A 77 16.69 20.20 30.64
C GLU A 77 15.61 21.29 30.50
N ASN A 78 15.43 22.15 31.51
CA ASN A 78 14.55 23.32 31.44
C ASN A 78 15.00 24.35 30.40
N GLU A 79 16.31 24.60 30.27
CA GLU A 79 16.84 25.47 29.22
C GLU A 79 16.65 24.88 27.82
N LEU A 80 16.81 23.57 27.66
CA LEU A 80 16.55 22.85 26.42
C LEU A 80 15.06 22.90 26.06
N LEU A 81 14.17 22.68 27.02
CA LEU A 81 12.73 22.83 26.86
C LEU A 81 12.38 24.26 26.45
N LYS A 82 12.89 25.27 27.14
CA LYS A 82 12.68 26.69 26.82
C LYS A 82 13.16 27.05 25.41
N LYS A 83 14.31 26.52 24.98
CA LYS A 83 14.81 26.68 23.60
C LYS A 83 13.88 26.02 22.58
N ARG A 84 13.44 24.78 22.83
CA ARG A 84 12.48 24.09 21.94
C ARG A 84 11.16 24.86 21.81
N TYR A 85 10.62 25.38 22.91
CA TYR A 85 9.41 26.20 22.89
C TYR A 85 9.64 27.54 22.18
N SER A 86 10.78 28.20 22.38
CA SER A 86 11.08 29.46 21.68
C SER A 86 11.30 29.25 20.18
N ASP A 87 11.94 28.14 19.80
CA ASP A 87 12.19 27.82 18.40
C ASP A 87 10.89 27.40 17.70
N SER A 88 10.05 26.61 18.36
CA SER A 88 8.70 26.28 17.88
C SER A 88 7.81 27.54 17.75
N SER A 89 7.90 28.48 18.69
CA SER A 89 7.17 29.75 18.61
C SER A 89 7.65 30.65 17.47
N ARG A 90 8.96 30.73 17.25
CA ARG A 90 9.55 31.45 16.11
C ARG A 90 9.18 30.82 14.78
N GLU A 91 9.21 29.49 14.70
CA GLU A 91 8.78 28.76 13.51
C GLU A 91 7.29 28.99 13.22
N ALA A 92 6.42 28.96 14.23
CA ALA A 92 5.01 29.27 14.07
C ALA A 92 4.77 30.72 13.60
N GLN A 93 5.55 31.68 14.08
CA GLN A 93 5.51 33.07 13.60
C GLN A 93 5.97 33.18 12.15
N ASN A 94 7.03 32.46 11.76
CA ASN A 94 7.49 32.41 10.37
C ASN A 94 6.46 31.75 9.44
N LEU A 95 5.85 30.64 9.87
CA LEU A 95 4.78 29.96 9.12
C LEU A 95 3.55 30.85 8.96
N LYS A 96 3.20 31.61 10.00
CA LYS A 96 2.11 32.59 9.92
C LYS A 96 2.43 33.70 8.91
N ALA A 97 3.66 34.21 8.90
CA ALA A 97 4.07 35.22 7.92
C ALA A 97 3.97 34.69 6.48
N GLN A 98 4.45 33.46 6.23
CA GLN A 98 4.29 32.81 4.92
C GLN A 98 2.82 32.59 4.54
N LEU A 99 1.97 32.23 5.49
CA LEU A 99 0.53 32.08 5.26
C LEU A 99 -0.12 33.41 4.92
N ASP A 100 0.27 34.49 5.59
CA ASP A 100 -0.23 35.84 5.32
C ASP A 100 0.20 36.34 3.93
N GLU A 101 1.40 35.96 3.45
CA GLU A 101 1.84 36.19 2.07
C GLU A 101 1.05 35.37 1.05
N LEU A 102 0.62 34.15 1.39
CA LEU A 102 -0.13 33.26 0.51
C LEU A 102 -1.63 33.55 0.47
N LYS A 103 -2.20 34.14 1.52
CA LYS A 103 -3.63 34.47 1.64
C LYS A 103 -4.23 35.17 0.40
N PRO A 104 -3.60 36.21 -0.18
CA PRO A 104 -4.13 36.89 -1.36
C PRO A 104 -4.25 35.98 -2.59
N PHE A 105 -3.46 34.89 -2.66
CA PHE A 105 -3.44 33.96 -3.79
C PHE A 105 -4.38 32.77 -3.62
N VAL A 106 -4.95 32.56 -2.43
CA VAL A 106 -5.89 31.45 -2.15
C VAL A 106 -7.04 31.37 -3.16
N PRO A 107 -7.69 32.49 -3.58
CA PRO A 107 -8.75 32.41 -4.59
C PRO A 107 -8.28 31.85 -5.94
N VAL A 108 -7.07 32.20 -6.37
CA VAL A 108 -6.47 31.72 -7.61
C VAL A 108 -6.06 30.25 -7.48
N LEU A 109 -5.50 29.87 -6.33
CA LEU A 109 -5.14 28.47 -6.04
C LEU A 109 -6.38 27.57 -5.99
N ASN A 110 -7.50 28.07 -5.47
CA ASN A 110 -8.78 27.34 -5.49
C ASN A 110 -9.31 27.21 -6.92
N ALA A 111 -9.26 28.27 -7.73
CA ALA A 111 -9.64 28.18 -9.14
C ALA A 111 -8.74 27.17 -9.91
N MET A 112 -7.45 27.11 -9.60
CA MET A 112 -6.52 26.12 -10.17
C MET A 112 -6.78 24.69 -9.66
N LYS A 113 -7.30 24.54 -8.44
CA LYS A 113 -7.71 23.23 -7.90
C LYS A 113 -8.96 22.70 -8.60
N GLU A 114 -9.89 23.59 -8.95
CA GLU A 114 -11.15 23.25 -9.62
C GLU A 114 -11.01 23.07 -11.13
N ASP A 115 -10.11 23.83 -11.78
CA ASP A 115 -9.86 23.76 -13.22
C ASP A 115 -8.41 23.34 -13.53
N SER A 116 -8.25 22.07 -13.93
CA SER A 116 -6.97 21.53 -14.38
C SER A 116 -6.42 22.23 -15.63
N GLY A 117 -7.30 22.78 -16.48
CA GLY A 117 -6.89 23.53 -17.68
C GLY A 117 -6.20 24.85 -17.35
N LEU A 118 -6.63 25.52 -16.28
CA LEU A 118 -5.99 26.73 -15.78
C LEU A 118 -4.56 26.43 -15.27
N VAL A 119 -4.34 25.28 -14.63
CA VAL A 119 -3.01 24.84 -14.19
C VAL A 119 -2.08 24.66 -15.37
N ASP A 120 -2.53 24.00 -16.43
CA ASP A 120 -1.71 23.80 -17.63
C ASP A 120 -1.43 25.11 -18.35
N HIS A 121 -2.40 26.03 -18.39
CA HIS A 121 -2.19 27.37 -18.94
C HIS A 121 -1.13 28.16 -18.17
N VAL A 122 -1.22 28.19 -16.84
CA VAL A 122 -0.24 28.88 -15.97
C VAL A 122 1.14 28.22 -16.04
N ARG A 123 1.20 26.88 -16.05
CA ARG A 123 2.45 26.13 -16.23
C ARG A 123 3.09 26.47 -17.57
N ASN A 124 2.32 26.44 -18.66
CA ASN A 124 2.80 26.79 -19.99
C ASN A 124 3.26 28.25 -20.05
N TYR A 125 2.54 29.17 -19.41
CA TYR A 125 2.93 30.58 -19.31
C TYR A 125 4.29 30.74 -18.59
N LEU A 126 4.49 30.06 -17.45
CA LEU A 126 5.74 30.12 -16.69
C LEU A 126 6.91 29.46 -17.43
N VAL A 127 6.69 28.32 -18.08
CA VAL A 127 7.73 27.58 -18.82
C VAL A 127 8.12 28.27 -20.13
N THR A 128 7.17 28.89 -20.83
CA THR A 128 7.41 29.54 -22.13
C THR A 128 7.75 31.03 -22.04
N GLY A 129 7.90 31.55 -20.81
CA GLY A 129 8.40 32.91 -20.57
C GLY A 129 7.35 34.01 -20.76
N GLY A 130 6.10 33.73 -20.38
CA GLY A 130 5.03 34.73 -20.32
C GLY A 130 4.50 35.20 -21.67
N LYS A 131 4.83 34.51 -22.75
CA LYS A 131 4.19 34.78 -24.05
C LYS A 131 2.79 34.17 -23.99
N PRO A 132 1.71 34.96 -24.17
CA PRO A 132 0.39 34.38 -24.35
C PRO A 132 0.49 33.36 -25.47
N SER A 133 -0.22 32.23 -25.34
CA SER A 133 -0.27 31.20 -26.39
C SER A 133 -0.51 31.90 -27.72
N LYS A 134 0.53 31.97 -28.57
CA LYS A 134 0.45 32.67 -29.85
C LYS A 134 -0.80 32.17 -30.54
N ASN A 135 -1.67 33.07 -30.99
CA ASN A 135 -2.81 32.65 -31.77
C ASN A 135 -2.29 31.81 -32.95
N ILE A 136 -3.04 30.79 -33.38
CA ILE A 136 -2.62 29.91 -34.48
C ILE A 136 -2.18 30.73 -35.71
N LYS A 137 -2.80 31.89 -35.92
CA LYS A 137 -2.39 32.90 -36.92
C LYS A 137 -0.95 33.38 -36.72
N ASP A 138 -0.58 33.84 -35.53
CA ASP A 138 0.77 34.32 -35.20
C ASP A 138 1.81 33.19 -35.14
N GLN A 139 1.37 31.98 -34.77
CA GLN A 139 2.21 30.79 -34.74
C GLN A 139 2.60 30.33 -36.15
N LEU A 140 1.66 30.45 -37.09
CA LEU A 140 1.85 30.07 -38.50
C LEU A 140 2.33 31.25 -39.38
N GLY A 141 2.45 32.45 -38.81
CA GLY A 141 2.90 33.64 -39.52
C GLY A 141 1.89 34.14 -40.56
N LEU A 142 0.59 33.94 -40.31
CA LEU A 142 -0.50 34.33 -41.21
C LEU A 142 -0.78 35.82 -41.10
N GLY A 143 -1.20 36.44 -42.21
CA GLY A 143 -1.68 37.83 -42.20
C GLY A 143 -2.91 38.03 -41.31
N GLU A 144 -3.10 39.24 -40.79
CA GLU A 144 -4.23 39.59 -39.90
C GLU A 144 -5.59 39.35 -40.60
N ASP A 145 -5.66 39.65 -41.89
CA ASP A 145 -6.84 39.48 -42.77
C ASP A 145 -6.98 38.07 -43.38
N PHE A 146 -6.22 37.09 -42.90
CA PHE A 146 -6.26 35.73 -43.46
C PHE A 146 -7.66 35.11 -43.39
N LEU A 147 -8.14 34.65 -44.55
CA LEU A 147 -9.34 33.85 -44.73
C LEU A 147 -8.94 32.49 -45.29
N PHE A 148 -9.36 31.43 -44.62
CA PHE A 148 -9.05 30.06 -45.04
C PHE A 148 -9.81 29.70 -46.32
N ASP A 149 -9.08 29.28 -47.35
CA ASP A 149 -9.63 28.70 -48.59
C ASP A 149 -9.26 27.22 -48.69
N SER A 150 -10.27 26.35 -48.72
CA SER A 150 -10.05 24.90 -48.82
C SER A 150 -9.54 24.47 -50.19
N ASN A 151 -9.90 25.17 -51.26
CA ASN A 151 -9.44 24.83 -52.61
C ASN A 151 -7.96 25.18 -52.77
N GLU A 152 -7.55 26.35 -52.28
CA GLU A 152 -6.15 26.77 -52.24
C GLU A 152 -5.31 25.81 -51.37
N ALA A 153 -5.81 25.43 -50.19
CA ALA A 153 -5.11 24.51 -49.28
C ALA A 153 -4.82 23.12 -49.89
N MET A 154 -5.61 22.69 -50.88
CA MET A 154 -5.46 21.38 -51.54
C MET A 154 -4.67 21.47 -52.84
N MET A 155 -4.69 22.63 -53.51
CA MET A 155 -4.03 22.83 -54.79
C MET A 155 -2.62 23.39 -54.66
N ASP A 156 -2.36 24.20 -53.63
CA ASP A 156 -1.05 24.77 -53.34
C ASP A 156 -0.63 24.45 -51.90
N GLY A 157 0.36 23.56 -51.78
CA GLY A 157 0.89 23.08 -50.50
C GLY A 157 1.69 24.12 -49.71
N ASP A 158 2.16 25.20 -50.37
CA ASP A 158 2.90 26.28 -49.73
C ASP A 158 2.01 27.46 -49.31
N SER A 159 0.72 27.42 -49.67
CA SER A 159 -0.27 28.43 -49.30
C SER A 159 -0.46 28.54 -47.79
N ASP A 160 -0.89 29.73 -47.35
CA ASP A 160 -1.22 29.99 -45.95
C ASP A 160 -2.39 29.11 -45.47
N SER A 161 -3.33 28.80 -46.36
CA SER A 161 -4.43 27.84 -46.12
C SER A 161 -3.92 26.41 -45.93
N ALA A 162 -2.92 25.97 -46.71
CA ALA A 162 -2.29 24.66 -46.53
C ALA A 162 -1.52 24.55 -45.21
N LYS A 163 -0.83 25.61 -44.78
CA LYS A 163 -0.14 25.64 -43.48
C LYS A 163 -1.10 25.40 -42.31
N VAL A 164 -2.27 26.05 -42.32
CA VAL A 164 -3.33 25.85 -41.31
C VAL A 164 -3.83 24.42 -41.31
N LEU A 165 -4.14 23.89 -42.50
CA LEU A 165 -4.62 22.52 -42.66
C LEU A 165 -3.59 21.51 -42.13
N ASN A 166 -2.32 21.65 -42.50
CA ASN A 166 -1.23 20.78 -42.06
C ASN A 166 -1.05 20.83 -40.54
N HIS A 167 -1.10 22.02 -39.93
CA HIS A 167 -1.03 22.15 -38.48
C HIS A 167 -2.20 21.44 -37.79
N TYR A 168 -3.42 21.59 -38.31
CA TYR A 168 -4.61 20.90 -37.78
C TYR A 168 -4.48 19.39 -37.91
N VAL A 169 -4.13 18.88 -39.09
CA VAL A 169 -3.91 17.44 -39.33
C VAL A 169 -2.83 16.90 -38.40
N ASN A 170 -1.69 17.57 -38.30
CA ASN A 170 -0.61 17.17 -37.40
C ASN A 170 -1.05 17.14 -35.94
N SER A 171 -1.87 18.10 -35.49
CA SER A 171 -2.39 18.11 -34.12
C SER A 171 -3.31 16.93 -33.83
N VAL A 172 -4.19 16.58 -34.78
CA VAL A 172 -5.10 15.43 -34.67
C VAL A 172 -4.32 14.12 -34.69
N VAL A 173 -3.34 14.00 -35.59
CA VAL A 173 -2.45 12.84 -35.68
C VAL A 173 -1.64 12.70 -34.40
N ASN A 174 -1.02 13.76 -33.90
CA ASN A 174 -0.25 13.72 -32.65
C ASN A 174 -1.13 13.33 -31.46
N LYS A 175 -2.36 13.85 -31.36
CA LYS A 175 -3.32 13.45 -30.31
C LYS A 175 -3.69 11.98 -30.42
N ARG A 176 -3.95 11.49 -31.64
CA ARG A 176 -4.31 10.08 -31.88
C ARG A 176 -3.14 9.14 -31.61
N VAL A 177 -1.94 9.49 -32.08
CA VAL A 177 -0.70 8.72 -31.86
C VAL A 177 -0.34 8.69 -30.39
N SER A 178 -0.45 9.82 -29.67
CA SER A 178 -0.21 9.87 -28.22
C SER A 178 -1.24 9.01 -27.47
N GLY A 179 -2.53 9.11 -27.83
CA GLY A 179 -3.57 8.28 -27.23
C GLY A 179 -3.37 6.78 -27.49
N MET A 180 -2.95 6.41 -28.70
CA MET A 180 -2.61 5.02 -29.04
C MET A 180 -1.37 4.54 -28.27
N LEU A 181 -0.33 5.38 -28.15
CA LEU A 181 0.88 5.05 -27.41
C LEU A 181 0.60 4.88 -25.91
N ASP A 182 -0.26 5.72 -25.33
CA ASP A 182 -0.67 5.60 -23.93
C ASP A 182 -1.50 4.34 -23.71
N GLN A 183 -2.41 4.01 -24.64
CA GLN A 183 -3.16 2.75 -24.61
C GLN A 183 -2.22 1.54 -24.72
N GLU A 184 -1.23 1.58 -25.61
CA GLU A 184 -0.23 0.51 -25.76
C GLU A 184 0.62 0.37 -24.50
N LYS A 185 1.07 1.48 -23.90
CA LYS A 185 1.80 1.47 -22.63
C LYS A 185 0.95 0.91 -21.49
N GLN A 186 -0.34 1.25 -21.41
CA GLN A 186 -1.25 0.70 -20.41
C GLN A 186 -1.43 -0.81 -20.62
N LYS A 187 -1.67 -1.26 -21.85
CA LYS A 187 -1.74 -2.70 -22.19
C LYS A 187 -0.45 -3.42 -21.83
N SER A 188 0.70 -2.86 -22.18
CA SER A 188 2.03 -3.41 -21.86
C SER A 188 2.25 -3.52 -20.34
N ARG A 189 1.87 -2.50 -19.56
CA ARG A 189 1.92 -2.55 -18.09
C ARG A 189 1.03 -3.65 -17.51
N ASN A 190 -0.20 -3.78 -18.02
CA ASN A 190 -1.13 -4.81 -17.57
C ASN A 190 -0.60 -6.21 -17.87
N ILE A 191 -0.09 -6.42 -19.09
CA ILE A 191 0.55 -7.68 -19.50
C ILE A 191 1.77 -7.96 -18.61
N GLN A 192 2.63 -6.97 -18.35
CA GLN A 192 3.80 -7.16 -17.49
C GLN A 192 3.40 -7.50 -16.05
N ASN A 193 2.40 -6.83 -15.50
CA ASN A 193 1.88 -7.13 -14.16
C ASN A 193 1.28 -8.54 -14.10
N GLN A 194 0.56 -8.96 -15.14
CA GLN A 194 0.00 -10.30 -15.22
C GLN A 194 1.10 -11.37 -15.35
N ILE A 195 2.12 -11.13 -16.17
CA ILE A 195 3.29 -12.02 -16.27
C ILE A 195 3.98 -12.15 -14.92
N ASN A 196 4.25 -11.02 -14.24
CA ASN A 196 4.90 -11.04 -12.93
C ASN A 196 4.05 -11.82 -11.91
N ARG A 197 2.73 -11.59 -11.86
CA ARG A 197 1.81 -12.35 -10.99
C ARG A 197 1.84 -13.84 -11.31
N THR A 198 1.66 -14.24 -12.57
CA THR A 198 1.68 -15.67 -12.94
C THR A 198 3.02 -16.34 -12.62
N LYS A 199 4.13 -15.62 -12.74
CA LYS A 199 5.46 -16.11 -12.36
C LYS A 199 5.57 -16.28 -10.84
N GLU A 200 5.16 -15.28 -10.07
CA GLU A 200 5.13 -15.36 -8.60
C GLU A 200 4.21 -16.50 -8.12
N GLU A 201 3.05 -16.69 -8.76
CA GLU A 201 2.14 -17.80 -8.49
C GLU A 201 2.77 -19.16 -8.76
N GLN A 202 3.48 -19.32 -9.88
CA GLN A 202 4.21 -20.55 -10.19
C GLN A 202 5.32 -20.81 -9.19
N GLU A 203 6.16 -19.81 -8.89
CA GLU A 203 7.23 -19.91 -7.90
C GLU A 203 6.67 -20.25 -6.51
N PHE A 204 5.54 -19.67 -6.12
CA PHE A 204 4.87 -19.98 -4.86
C PHE A 204 4.38 -21.43 -4.80
N LYS A 205 3.72 -21.90 -5.86
CA LYS A 205 3.23 -23.29 -5.98
C LYS A 205 4.39 -24.28 -5.94
N ASP A 206 5.49 -24.00 -6.63
CA ASP A 206 6.67 -24.86 -6.64
C ASP A 206 7.34 -24.94 -5.25
N ASN A 207 7.52 -23.79 -4.59
CA ASN A 207 8.14 -23.72 -3.27
C ASN A 207 7.32 -24.44 -2.19
N HIS A 208 5.99 -24.37 -2.28
CA HIS A 208 5.07 -24.98 -1.31
C HIS A 208 4.54 -26.34 -1.76
N LYS A 209 4.96 -26.86 -2.93
CA LYS A 209 4.50 -28.11 -3.53
C LYS A 209 2.97 -28.20 -3.59
N MET A 210 2.33 -27.10 -3.98
CA MET A 210 0.88 -26.94 -3.97
C MET A 210 0.29 -27.27 -5.33
N SER A 211 -0.84 -27.98 -5.37
CA SER A 211 -1.58 -28.20 -6.63
C SER A 211 -2.38 -26.96 -7.03
N ASP A 212 -2.78 -26.87 -8.30
CA ASP A 212 -3.62 -25.76 -8.79
C ASP A 212 -4.94 -25.64 -8.02
N THR A 213 -5.54 -26.77 -7.61
CA THR A 213 -6.77 -26.79 -6.81
C THR A 213 -6.56 -26.22 -5.41
N GLN A 214 -5.48 -26.60 -4.73
CA GLN A 214 -5.15 -26.10 -3.39
C GLN A 214 -4.80 -24.61 -3.43
N PHE A 215 -4.12 -24.18 -4.48
CA PHE A 215 -3.82 -22.77 -4.71
C PHE A 215 -5.10 -21.96 -4.91
N GLN A 216 -6.04 -22.48 -5.70
CA GLN A 216 -7.33 -21.83 -5.93
C GLN A 216 -8.13 -21.69 -4.62
N GLU A 217 -8.20 -22.75 -3.82
CA GLU A 217 -8.87 -22.71 -2.51
C GLU A 217 -8.23 -21.67 -1.56
N MET A 218 -6.90 -21.59 -1.54
CA MET A 218 -6.19 -20.58 -0.77
C MET A 218 -6.50 -19.15 -1.26
N VAL A 219 -6.48 -18.93 -2.57
CA VAL A 219 -6.80 -17.62 -3.15
C VAL A 219 -8.24 -17.22 -2.85
N ASP A 220 -9.18 -18.15 -2.89
CA ASP A 220 -10.58 -17.87 -2.58
C ASP A 220 -10.80 -17.60 -1.09
N ALA A 221 -10.10 -18.32 -0.21
CA ALA A 221 -10.03 -18.01 1.21
C ALA A 221 -9.45 -16.60 1.44
N ALA A 222 -8.36 -16.24 0.73
CA ALA A 222 -7.73 -14.93 0.85
C ALA A 222 -8.64 -13.78 0.34
N LYS A 223 -9.37 -13.97 -0.76
CA LYS A 223 -10.35 -12.98 -1.26
C LYS A 223 -11.47 -12.73 -0.27
N SER A 224 -11.89 -13.76 0.47
CA SER A 224 -12.94 -13.64 1.50
C SER A 224 -12.48 -12.89 2.75
N HIS A 225 -11.17 -12.89 3.03
CA HIS A 225 -10.58 -12.20 4.18
C HIS A 225 -10.12 -10.79 3.81
N LYS A 226 -10.84 -9.78 4.30
CA LYS A 226 -10.36 -8.39 4.28
C LYS A 226 -9.34 -8.22 5.41
N LEU A 227 -8.10 -7.85 5.07
CA LEU A 227 -7.08 -7.51 6.06
C LEU A 227 -7.50 -6.29 6.87
N SER A 228 -7.65 -6.46 8.19
CA SER A 228 -7.89 -5.34 9.10
C SER A 228 -6.58 -4.65 9.48
N LEU A 229 -6.68 -3.45 10.06
CA LEU A 229 -5.50 -2.73 10.58
C LEU A 229 -4.80 -3.52 11.70
N GLU A 230 -5.56 -4.29 12.49
CA GLU A 230 -5.00 -5.16 13.54
C GLU A 230 -4.19 -6.31 12.93
N ASP A 231 -4.67 -6.92 11.85
CA ASP A 231 -3.94 -7.98 11.13
C ASP A 231 -2.63 -7.46 10.55
N ILE A 232 -2.63 -6.24 9.98
CA ILE A 232 -1.43 -5.58 9.48
C ILE A 232 -0.44 -5.33 10.63
N HIS A 233 -0.92 -4.88 11.79
CA HIS A 233 -0.09 -4.67 12.97
C HIS A 233 0.53 -5.97 13.48
N LEU A 234 -0.22 -7.09 13.45
CA LEU A 234 0.29 -8.42 13.80
C LEU A 234 1.35 -8.90 12.81
N ILE A 235 1.13 -8.73 11.49
CA ILE A 235 2.08 -9.12 10.46
C ILE A 235 3.38 -8.31 10.60
N LEU A 236 3.28 -6.99 10.73
CA LEU A 236 4.45 -6.09 10.83
C LEU A 236 5.29 -6.36 12.10
N ASN A 237 4.63 -6.74 13.19
CA ASN A 237 5.31 -7.02 14.45
C ASN A 237 5.53 -8.50 14.71
N ARG A 238 5.24 -9.40 13.75
CA ARG A 238 5.33 -10.86 13.93
C ARG A 238 6.69 -11.28 14.47
N ASP A 239 7.77 -10.76 13.89
CA ASP A 239 9.12 -11.13 14.28
C ASP A 239 9.52 -10.56 15.64
N LYS A 240 9.01 -9.38 16.00
CA LYS A 240 9.20 -8.80 17.34
C LYS A 240 8.47 -9.63 18.39
N VAL A 241 7.21 -10.01 18.11
CA VAL A 241 6.42 -10.87 19.00
C VAL A 241 7.09 -12.23 19.15
N ALA A 242 7.52 -12.87 18.06
CA ALA A 242 8.24 -14.14 18.10
C ALA A 242 9.55 -14.04 18.91
N GLY A 243 10.33 -12.97 18.71
CA GLY A 243 11.54 -12.70 19.48
C GLY A 243 11.29 -12.46 20.97
N ASN A 244 10.22 -11.74 21.30
CA ASN A 244 9.82 -11.47 22.68
C ASN A 244 9.33 -12.73 23.39
N VAL A 245 8.50 -13.55 22.74
CA VAL A 245 8.06 -14.84 23.27
C VAL A 245 9.27 -15.74 23.52
N ALA A 246 10.17 -15.89 22.55
CA ALA A 246 11.37 -16.71 22.72
C ALA A 246 12.28 -16.22 23.87
N ARG A 247 12.41 -14.90 24.07
CA ARG A 247 13.14 -14.33 25.21
C ARG A 247 12.42 -14.57 26.53
N SER A 248 11.11 -14.39 26.58
CA SER A 248 10.29 -14.65 27.77
C SER A 248 10.41 -16.12 28.17
N THR A 249 10.18 -17.04 27.24
CA THR A 249 10.28 -18.49 27.51
C THR A 249 11.68 -18.87 27.99
N ARG A 250 12.76 -18.33 27.38
CA ARG A 250 14.12 -18.57 27.88
C ARG A 250 14.32 -18.04 29.29
N ASN A 251 13.82 -16.85 29.61
CA ASN A 251 13.91 -16.27 30.94
C ASN A 251 13.09 -17.04 31.97
N ASP A 252 11.90 -17.51 31.61
CA ASP A 252 11.04 -18.31 32.46
C ASP A 252 11.67 -19.68 32.75
N MET A 253 12.22 -20.36 31.73
CA MET A 253 13.00 -21.57 31.92
C MET A 253 14.22 -21.32 32.81
N LEU A 254 14.96 -20.22 32.58
CA LEU A 254 16.12 -19.88 33.41
C LEU A 254 15.72 -19.62 34.86
N LYS A 255 14.56 -18.97 35.09
CA LYS A 255 14.01 -18.71 36.41
C LYS A 255 13.57 -20.00 37.11
N GLN A 256 12.89 -20.90 36.39
CA GLN A 256 12.56 -22.24 36.90
C GLN A 256 13.82 -23.04 37.25
N MET A 257 14.82 -23.06 36.37
CA MET A 257 16.10 -23.73 36.65
C MET A 257 16.84 -23.11 37.83
N LYS A 258 16.82 -21.79 37.97
CA LYS A 258 17.42 -21.10 39.14
C LYS A 258 16.67 -21.42 40.42
N ASN A 259 15.35 -21.49 40.39
CA ASN A 259 14.55 -21.85 41.56
C ASN A 259 14.80 -23.31 41.97
N VAL A 260 14.93 -24.24 41.02
CA VAL A 260 15.29 -25.64 41.30
C VAL A 260 16.73 -25.76 41.80
N LYS A 261 17.69 -25.03 41.21
CA LYS A 261 19.11 -25.07 41.63
C LYS A 261 19.38 -24.31 42.93
N GLY A 262 18.61 -23.27 43.21
CA GLY A 262 18.69 -22.46 44.43
C GLY A 262 17.89 -23.04 45.60
N MET A 263 17.15 -24.12 45.38
CA MET A 263 16.50 -24.87 46.43
C MET A 263 17.58 -25.62 47.24
N PRO A 264 17.77 -25.31 48.53
CA PRO A 264 18.76 -26.02 49.34
C PRO A 264 18.38 -27.50 49.37
N ALA A 265 19.37 -28.41 49.25
CA ALA A 265 19.16 -29.86 49.32
C ALA A 265 18.46 -30.32 50.61
N SER A 266 18.33 -29.43 51.61
CA SER A 266 17.61 -29.66 52.87
C SER A 266 16.08 -29.45 52.80
N VAL A 267 15.54 -28.90 51.70
CA VAL A 267 14.07 -28.67 51.55
C VAL A 267 13.42 -29.68 50.59
N SER A 268 14.21 -30.40 49.78
CA SER A 268 13.73 -31.53 48.96
C SER A 268 13.35 -32.78 49.78
N GLY A 269 13.47 -32.76 51.12
CA GLY A 269 13.22 -33.93 51.96
C GLY A 269 12.39 -33.69 53.22
N THR A 270 11.78 -32.50 53.40
CA THR A 270 11.06 -32.19 54.67
C THR A 270 9.55 -32.11 54.56
N ASN A 271 8.97 -32.34 53.37
CA ASN A 271 7.53 -32.52 53.18
C ASN A 271 7.16 -33.71 52.27
N SER A 272 8.08 -34.65 52.03
CA SER A 272 7.73 -35.98 51.54
C SER A 272 7.13 -36.79 52.71
N ALA A 273 5.87 -36.49 53.05
CA ALA A 273 5.00 -37.56 53.49
C ALA A 273 5.13 -38.66 52.43
N LYS A 274 5.64 -39.84 52.82
CA LYS A 274 5.88 -41.03 51.99
C LYS A 274 5.08 -40.97 50.67
N GLU A 275 5.72 -40.54 49.60
CA GLU A 275 5.16 -40.71 48.27
C GLU A 275 5.16 -42.21 48.01
N GLU A 276 3.96 -42.79 47.95
CA GLU A 276 3.78 -44.05 47.25
C GLU A 276 4.23 -43.80 45.81
N LYS A 277 5.34 -44.44 45.41
CA LYS A 277 5.80 -44.42 44.02
C LYS A 277 4.61 -44.79 43.13
N SER A 278 4.35 -43.98 42.12
CA SER A 278 3.30 -44.32 41.15
C SER A 278 3.70 -45.59 40.40
N LEU A 279 2.73 -46.40 39.99
CA LEU A 279 2.96 -47.58 39.15
C LEU A 279 3.74 -47.24 37.89
N ASP A 280 3.52 -46.03 37.35
CA ASP A 280 4.24 -45.53 36.19
C ASP A 280 5.72 -45.30 36.49
N ASP A 281 6.06 -44.75 37.67
CA ASP A 281 7.45 -44.58 38.10
C ASP A 281 8.18 -45.93 38.28
N GLU A 282 7.52 -46.96 38.80
CA GLU A 282 8.11 -48.31 38.87
C GLU A 282 8.36 -48.92 37.49
N ILE A 283 7.47 -48.67 36.52
CA ILE A 283 7.66 -49.14 35.14
C ILE A 283 8.83 -48.40 34.48
N PHE A 284 8.94 -47.07 34.69
CA PHE A 284 10.06 -46.29 34.15
C PHE A 284 11.39 -46.67 34.81
N ASP A 285 11.45 -46.85 36.13
CA ASP A 285 12.67 -47.28 36.84
C ASP A 285 13.07 -48.70 36.42
N GLY A 286 12.09 -49.57 36.18
CA GLY A 286 12.30 -50.91 35.63
C GLY A 286 12.83 -50.89 34.19
N LEU A 287 12.35 -49.98 33.35
CA LEU A 287 12.81 -49.81 31.97
C LEU A 287 14.25 -49.29 31.93
N LEU A 288 14.55 -48.24 32.71
CA LEU A 288 15.91 -47.67 32.86
C LEU A 288 16.91 -48.68 33.46
N SER A 289 16.47 -49.51 34.40
CA SER A 289 17.29 -50.57 34.97
C SER A 289 17.51 -51.74 34.01
N SER A 290 16.57 -51.99 33.09
CA SER A 290 16.75 -52.99 32.02
C SER A 290 17.71 -52.50 30.94
N GLU A 291 17.78 -51.19 30.68
CA GLU A 291 18.68 -50.61 29.68
C GLU A 291 20.15 -50.72 30.10
N ASN A 292 20.44 -50.61 31.40
CA ASN A 292 21.77 -50.88 31.96
C ASN A 292 22.14 -52.37 31.99
N ASN A 293 21.18 -53.29 31.81
CA ASN A 293 21.43 -54.73 31.71
C ASN A 293 21.47 -55.26 30.26
N LEU A 294 21.12 -54.45 29.27
CA LEU A 294 21.26 -54.81 27.85
C LEU A 294 22.73 -54.86 27.42
N ASP A 295 23.62 -54.12 28.08
CA ASP A 295 25.07 -54.15 27.81
C ASP A 295 25.73 -55.46 28.29
N ASN A 296 25.13 -56.13 29.29
CA ASN A 296 25.57 -57.46 29.77
C ASN A 296 24.97 -58.63 28.97
N MET A 297 24.05 -58.38 28.02
CA MET A 297 23.43 -59.43 27.19
C MET A 297 23.96 -59.49 25.76
N PHE A 298 24.76 -58.51 25.32
CA PHE A 298 25.35 -58.48 23.98
C PHE A 298 26.89 -58.32 23.98
N GLY A 299 27.53 -58.41 25.15
CA GLY A 299 28.99 -58.32 25.32
C GLY A 299 29.62 -59.61 25.84
N GLU A 300 30.50 -60.19 25.00
CA GLU A 300 31.44 -61.30 25.26
C GLU A 300 30.92 -62.75 25.14
N ASP A 301 30.81 -63.22 23.89
CA ASP A 301 31.40 -64.52 23.54
C ASP A 301 32.75 -64.27 22.86
N LYS A 302 33.82 -64.64 23.58
CA LYS A 302 35.14 -64.99 23.04
C LYS A 302 35.41 -66.44 23.39
#